data_AF-A0A448BNU1-F1
#
_entry.id   AF-A0A448BNU1-F1
#
_cell.length_a   1.000
_cell.length_b   1.000
_cell.length_c   1.000
_cell.angle_alpha   90.00
_cell.angle_beta   90.00
_cell.angle_gamma   90.00
#
_symmetry.space_group_name_H-M   'P 1'
#
loop_
_entity.id
_entity.type
_entity.pdbx_description
1 polymer ?
#
loop_
_entity_poly.entity_id
_entity_poly.type
_entity_poly.pdbx_seq_one_letter_code
_entity_poly.pdbx_strand_id
1 'polypeptide(L)' 'MAFRAKATRTARRESQETFWSRFGISQSCGSRFENGENLPFPIYLLLHFYIEGQITDRQLADLRGKIRE' A
#
# COMPACT_ATOMS: atom_id res chain seq x y z
N MET A 1 -2.24 -11.83 -0.89
CA MET A 1 -1.83 -10.46 -1.29
C MET A 1 -1.34 -9.62 -0.11
N ALA A 2 -2.03 -9.58 1.04
CA ALA A 2 -1.50 -8.91 2.24
C ALA A 2 -0.10 -9.40 2.66
N PHE A 3 0.16 -10.71 2.53
CA PHE A 3 1.51 -11.26 2.70
C PHE A 3 2.54 -10.70 1.70
N ARG A 4 2.17 -10.51 0.43
CA ARG A 4 3.03 -9.89 -0.59
C ARG A 4 3.29 -8.42 -0.27
N ALA A 5 2.28 -7.68 0.20
CA ALA A 5 2.43 -6.29 0.64
C ALA A 5 3.43 -6.18 1.82
N LYS A 6 3.28 -7.03 2.84
CA LYS A 6 4.24 -7.13 3.96
C LYS A 6 5.65 -7.46 3.48
N ALA A 7 5.79 -8.45 2.59
CA ALA A 7 7.08 -8.85 2.04
C ALA A 7 7.76 -7.70 1.27
N THR A 8 7.03 -7.04 0.36
CA THR A 8 7.50 -5.87 -0.40
C THR A 8 7.95 -4.75 0.55
N ARG A 9 7.15 -4.42 1.57
CA ARG A 9 7.51 -3.43 2.58
C ARG A 9 8.82 -3.80 3.29
N THR A 10 8.93 -5.04 3.77
CA THR A 10 10.12 -5.50 4.50
C THR A 10 11.37 -5.52 3.64
N ALA A 11 11.26 -5.92 2.37
CA ALA A 11 12.37 -5.88 1.41
C ALA A 11 12.88 -4.46 1.19
N ARG A 12 11.98 -3.48 1.23
CA ARG A 12 12.29 -2.04 1.13
C ARG A 12 12.69 -1.39 2.46
N ARG A 13 12.69 -2.15 3.56
CA ARG A 13 12.99 -1.68 4.93
C ARG A 13 12.12 -0.50 5.38
N GLU A 14 10.86 -0.50 4.95
CA GLU A 14 9.92 0.57 5.27
C GLU A 14 9.09 0.25 6.53
N SER A 15 8.76 1.30 7.30
CA SER A 15 7.75 1.18 8.35
C SER A 15 6.37 0.95 7.73
N GLN A 16 5.43 0.42 8.53
CA GLN A 16 4.04 0.28 8.09
C GLN A 16 3.44 1.65 7.71
N GLU A 17 3.72 2.69 8.48
CA GLU A 17 3.25 4.05 8.17
C GLU A 17 3.76 4.52 6.79
N THR A 18 5.06 4.40 6.52
CA THR A 18 5.65 4.79 5.24
C THR A 18 5.02 4.01 4.08
N PHE A 19 4.89 2.69 4.21
CA PHE A 19 4.32 1.84 3.16
C PHE A 19 2.84 2.14 2.89
N TRP A 20 2.02 2.08 3.93
CA TRP A 20 0.57 2.15 3.81
C TRP A 20 0.05 3.56 3.50
N SER A 21 0.78 4.61 3.88
CA SER A 21 0.40 6.00 3.59
C SER A 21 0.30 6.30 2.08
N ARG A 22 1.03 5.58 1.23
CA ARG A 22 0.92 5.67 -0.24
C ARG A 22 -0.48 5.41 -0.76
N PHE A 23 -1.19 4.50 -0.09
CA PHE A 23 -2.54 4.06 -0.43
C PHE A 23 -3.61 4.78 0.41
N GLY A 24 -3.23 5.82 1.17
CA GLY A 24 -4.13 6.51 2.09
C GLY A 24 -4.53 5.67 3.30
N ILE A 25 -3.78 4.61 3.61
CA ILE A 25 -4.07 3.68 4.70
C ILE A 25 -3.22 4.05 5.92
N SER A 26 -3.85 4.15 7.09
CA SER A 26 -3.14 4.40 8.35
C SER A 26 -2.25 3.22 8.76
N GLN A 27 -1.26 3.47 9.61
CA GLN A 27 -0.41 2.40 10.16
C GLN A 27 -1.22 1.30 10.86
N SER A 28 -2.24 1.67 11.65
CA SER A 28 -3.09 0.72 12.36
C SER A 28 -3.92 -0.17 11.43
N CYS A 29 -4.50 0.41 10.37
CA CYS A 29 -5.21 -0.36 9.35
C CYS A 29 -4.26 -1.28 8.57
N GLY A 30 -3.09 -0.76 8.18
CA GLY A 30 -2.05 -1.55 7.52
C GLY A 30 -1.60 -2.74 8.37
N SER A 31 -1.42 -2.54 9.67
CA SER A 31 -1.07 -3.61 10.62
C SER A 31 -2.14 -4.72 10.65
N ARG A 32 -3.43 -4.36 10.68
CA ARG A 32 -4.53 -5.34 10.63
C ARG A 32 -4.45 -6.21 9.38
N PHE A 33 -4.25 -5.59 8.22
CA PHE A 33 -4.10 -6.32 6.96
C PHE A 33 -2.87 -7.23 6.96
N GLU A 34 -1.73 -6.75 7.47
CA GLU A 34 -0.50 -7.57 7.60
C GLU A 34 -0.62 -8.75 8.58
N ASN A 35 -1.61 -8.72 9.47
CA ASN A 35 -1.86 -9.74 10.50
C ASN A 35 -3.07 -10.64 10.17
N GLY A 36 -3.56 -10.60 8.93
CA GLY A 36 -4.56 -11.56 8.45
C GLY A 36 -6.00 -11.06 8.44
N GLU A 37 -6.22 -9.77 8.73
CA GLU A 37 -7.54 -9.19 8.48
C GLU A 37 -7.83 -9.12 6.97
N ASN A 38 -9.11 -9.26 6.63
CA ASN A 38 -9.55 -9.24 5.25
C ASN A 38 -9.21 -7.90 4.58
N LEU A 39 -8.53 -7.97 3.45
CA LEU A 39 -8.15 -6.80 2.67
C LEU A 39 -9.29 -6.45 1.71
N PRO A 40 -9.85 -5.22 1.74
CA PRO A 40 -10.90 -4.83 0.80
C PRO A 40 -10.43 -5.00 -0.66
N PHE A 41 -11.32 -5.52 -1.51
CA PHE A 41 -11.00 -5.83 -2.91
C PHE A 41 -10.40 -4.65 -3.71
N PRO A 42 -10.87 -3.39 -3.56
CA PRO A 42 -10.24 -2.26 -4.25
C PRO A 42 -8.77 -2.05 -3.86
N ILE A 43 -8.43 -2.26 -2.58
CA ILE A 43 -7.05 -2.14 -2.08
C ILE A 43 -6.20 -3.30 -2.59
N TYR A 44 -6.77 -4.51 -2.67
CA TYR A 44 -6.12 -5.66 -3.27
C TYR A 44 -5.68 -5.38 -4.72
N LEU A 45 -6.59 -4.84 -5.54
CA LEU A 45 -6.30 -4.53 -6.94
C LEU A 45 -5.15 -3.52 -7.05
N LEU A 46 -5.25 -2.43 -6.28
CA LEU A 46 -4.25 -1.37 -6.28
C LEU A 46 -2.86 -1.88 -5.84
N LEU A 47 -2.81 -2.70 -4.79
CA LEU A 47 -1.57 -3.33 -4.34
C LEU A 47 -0.99 -4.29 -5.38
N HIS A 48 -1.84 -5.03 -6.11
CA HIS A 48 -1.38 -5.92 -7.17
C HIS A 48 -0.66 -5.13 -8.26
N PHE A 49 -1.29 -4.10 -8.82
CA PHE A 49 -0.69 -3.24 -9.84
C PHE A 49 0.62 -2.58 -9.36
N TYR A 50 0.66 -2.15 -8.10
CA TYR A 50 1.87 -1.56 -7.51
C TYR A 50 3.00 -2.57 -7.36
N ILE A 51 2.73 -3.78 -6.84
CA ILE A 51 3.74 -4.82 -6.62
C ILE A 51 4.29 -5.37 -7.95
N GLU A 52 3.44 -5.47 -8.98
CA GLU A 52 3.86 -5.87 -10.33
C GLU A 52 4.57 -4.73 -11.10
N GLY A 53 4.74 -3.54 -10.48
CA GLY A 53 5.47 -2.41 -11.05
C GLY A 53 4.69 -1.63 -12.13
N GLN A 54 3.40 -1.90 -12.29
CA GLN A 54 2.53 -1.17 -13.23
C GLN A 54 2.14 0.21 -12.69
N ILE A 55 2.15 0.39 -11.37
CA ILE A 55 2.00 1.67 -10.69
C ILE A 55 3.25 1.96 -9.87
N THR A 56 3.80 3.17 -10.03
CA THR A 56 5.01 3.62 -9.35
C THR A 56 4.71 4.50 -8.14
N ASP A 57 5.70 4.63 -7.24
CA ASP A 57 5.68 5.59 -6.12
C ASP A 57 5.35 7.02 -6.59
N ARG A 58 5.93 7.45 -7.73
CA ARG A 58 5.71 8.77 -8.30
C ARG A 58 4.26 8.98 -8.74
N GLN A 59 3.68 8.01 -9.45
CA GLN A 59 2.28 8.10 -9.88
C GLN A 59 1.32 8.16 -8.70
N LEU A 60 1.57 7.39 -7.63
CA LEU A 60 0.77 7.46 -6.40
C LEU A 60 0.91 8.83 -5.71
N ALA A 61 2.12 9.39 -5.66
CA ALA A 61 2.35 10.72 -5.09
C ALA A 61 1.64 11.83 -5.89
N ASP A 62 1.75 11.81 -7.21
CA ASP A 62 1.12 12.79 -8.11
C ASP A 62 -0.41 12.73 -8.02
N LEU A 63 -1.00 11.52 -8.02
CA LEU A 63 -2.45 11.34 -7.86
C LEU A 63 -2.95 11.85 -6.50
N ARG A 64 -2.20 11.58 -5.42
CA ARG A 64 -2.55 12.08 -4.09
C ARG A 64 -2.51 13.60 -3.99
N GLY A 65 -1.58 14.25 -4.70
CA GLY A 65 -1.55 15.71 -4.81
C GLY A 65 -2.85 16.23 -5.43
N LYS A 66 -3.22 15.67 -6.58
CA LYS A 66 -4.42 16.08 -7.34
C LYS A 66 -5.75 15.83 -6.63
N ILE A 67 -5.86 14.78 -5.81
CA ILE A 67 -7.10 14.44 -5.09
C ILE A 67 -7.31 15.34 -3.85
N ARG A 68 -6.23 15.92 -3.32
CA ARG A 68 -6.27 16.78 -2.13
C ARG A 68 -6.44 18.26 -2.45
N GLU A 69 -6.26 18.66 -3.70
CA GLU A 69 -6.63 19.96 -4.26
C GLU A 69 -8.12 20.01 -4.61
#